data_AF-A0A0F9SAC1-F1
#
_entry.id   AF-A0A0F9SAC1-F1
#
_cell.length_a   1.000
_cell.length_b   1.000
_cell.length_c   1.000
_cell.angle_alpha   90.00
_cell.angle_beta   90.00
_cell.angle_gamma   90.00
#
_symmetry.space_group_name_H-M   'P 1'
#
loop_
_entity.id
_entity.type
_entity.pdbx_description
1 polymer ?
#
loop_
_entity_poly.entity_id
_entity_poly.type
_entity_poly.pdbx_seq_one_letter_code
_entity_poly.pdbx_strand_id
1 'polypeptide(L)'
;MSGSTIIYGHNAAQAPVAGLSEAVVTTFNALLVDPSGRPLSRFNSAGDATSIVVKASEGLLDQILVFNANPIGPPGDLFLHIFDLAALPANGTVPDFTSVPIRPQGSQGISFDPGLPMATGIVLAASTTRTTLTLAGAVMWFAGRFN
;
A
#
# COMPACT_ATOMS: atom_id res chain seq x y z
N MET A 1 28.42 5.32 8.03
CA MET A 1 27.17 6.12 8.01
C MET A 1 26.86 6.45 6.56
N SER A 2 26.15 5.55 5.86
CA SER A 2 25.85 5.72 4.44
C SER A 2 24.53 6.50 4.33
N GLY A 3 24.59 7.66 3.70
CA GLY A 3 23.43 8.54 3.50
C GLY A 3 22.46 7.96 2.49
N SER A 4 21.23 7.69 2.93
CA SER A 4 20.10 7.48 2.03
C SER A 4 19.62 8.83 1.51
N THR A 5 20.00 9.16 0.28
CA THR A 5 19.40 10.27 -0.47
C THR A 5 17.96 9.91 -0.80
N ILE A 6 17.00 10.47 -0.05
CA ILE A 6 15.57 10.42 -0.42
C ILE A 6 15.34 11.55 -1.42
N ILE A 7 15.13 11.17 -2.68
CA ILE A 7 14.73 12.09 -3.74
C ILE A 7 13.26 12.47 -3.50
N TYR A 8 13.02 13.68 -2.98
CA TYR A 8 11.68 14.27 -2.95
C TYR A 8 11.31 14.71 -4.36
N GLY A 9 10.60 13.84 -5.08
CA GLY A 9 9.92 14.22 -6.31
C GLY A 9 8.70 15.08 -5.98
N HIS A 10 8.87 16.40 -5.99
CA HIS A 10 7.77 17.33 -6.13
C HIS A 10 6.97 17.00 -7.40
N ASN A 11 5.66 16.89 -7.26
CA ASN A 11 4.60 16.77 -8.28
C ASN A 11 5.05 17.09 -9.73
N ALA A 12 5.56 16.10 -10.45
CA ALA A 12 5.31 16.03 -11.88
C ALA A 12 3.98 15.31 -12.04
N ALA A 13 3.02 15.92 -12.74
CA ALA A 13 1.75 15.30 -13.08
C ALA A 13 2.00 13.88 -13.63
N GLN A 14 1.77 12.86 -12.78
CA GLN A 14 1.88 11.49 -13.22
C GLN A 14 0.74 11.28 -14.21
N ALA A 15 1.09 10.81 -15.42
CA ALA A 15 0.12 10.47 -16.44
C ALA A 15 -1.00 9.62 -15.82
N PRO A 16 -2.27 9.85 -16.18
CA PRO A 16 -3.38 9.06 -15.66
C PRO A 16 -3.06 7.58 -15.87
N VAL A 17 -3.03 6.82 -14.78
CA VAL A 17 -3.00 5.36 -14.82
C VAL A 17 -4.19 4.96 -15.67
N ALA A 18 -3.95 4.28 -16.80
CA ALA A 18 -4.98 4.00 -17.79
C ALA A 18 -6.17 3.30 -17.11
N GLY A 19 -7.32 3.99 -17.06
CA GLY A 19 -8.57 3.45 -16.48
C GLY A 19 -9.08 4.13 -15.20
N LEU A 20 -8.34 5.07 -14.60
CA LEU A 20 -8.78 5.78 -13.39
C LEU A 20 -9.02 7.27 -13.64
N SER A 21 -10.02 7.84 -12.99
CA SER A 21 -10.35 9.26 -13.14
C SER A 21 -9.30 10.15 -12.46
N GLU A 22 -9.06 11.34 -13.01
CA GLU A 22 -8.16 12.34 -12.43
C GLU A 22 -8.52 12.71 -10.97
N ALA A 23 -9.81 12.61 -10.63
CA ALA A 23 -10.31 12.82 -9.28
C ALA A 23 -9.72 11.79 -8.30
N VAL A 24 -9.64 10.52 -8.68
CA VAL A 24 -9.08 9.43 -7.86
C VAL A 24 -7.60 9.67 -7.56
N VAL A 25 -6.85 10.04 -8.59
CA VAL A 25 -5.41 10.35 -8.47
C VAL A 25 -5.21 11.53 -7.51
N THR A 26 -6.02 12.57 -7.67
CA THR A 26 -5.96 13.78 -6.84
C THR A 26 -6.27 13.47 -5.38
N THR A 27 -7.30 12.66 -5.11
CA THR A 27 -7.65 12.26 -3.73
C THR A 27 -6.53 11.49 -3.05
N PHE A 28 -5.92 10.51 -3.73
CA PHE A 28 -4.80 9.78 -3.13
C PHE A 28 -3.58 10.67 -2.90
N ASN A 29 -3.25 11.53 -3.87
CA ASN A 29 -2.11 12.44 -3.76
C ASN A 29 -2.25 13.40 -2.58
N ALA A 30 -3.46 13.87 -2.29
CA ALA A 30 -3.74 14.72 -1.14
C ALA A 30 -3.53 14.04 0.22
N LEU A 31 -3.47 12.70 0.25
CA LEU A 31 -3.33 11.90 1.47
C LEU A 31 -1.89 11.45 1.75
N LEU A 32 -0.91 11.81 0.92
CA LEU A 32 0.49 11.38 1.05
C LEU A 32 1.29 12.09 2.14
N VAL A 33 0.59 12.56 3.17
CA VAL A 33 1.17 13.22 4.32
C VAL A 33 0.55 12.60 5.56
N ASP A 34 1.39 12.21 6.52
CA ASP A 34 0.91 11.67 7.79
C ASP A 34 0.27 12.77 8.66
N PRO A 35 -0.45 12.41 9.75
CA PRO A 35 -1.04 13.40 10.65
C PRO A 35 -0.04 14.37 11.30
N SER A 36 1.27 14.04 11.28
CA SER A 36 2.36 14.89 11.76
C SER A 36 2.99 15.77 10.67
N GLY A 37 2.47 15.74 9.44
CA GLY A 37 2.98 16.54 8.33
C GLY A 37 4.15 15.89 7.57
N ARG A 38 4.51 14.64 7.86
CA ARG A 38 5.64 13.96 7.18
C ARG A 38 5.17 13.28 5.90
N PRO A 39 5.94 13.36 4.81
CA PRO A 39 5.57 12.75 3.54
C PRO A 39 5.64 11.21 3.61
N LEU A 40 4.70 10.54 2.93
CA LEU A 40 4.73 9.10 2.70
C LEU A 40 5.37 8.78 1.35
N SER A 41 6.14 7.69 1.30
CA SER A 41 6.67 7.17 0.04
C SER A 41 5.60 6.36 -0.69
N ARG A 42 5.40 6.63 -1.97
CA ARG A 42 4.55 5.77 -2.82
C ARG A 42 5.32 4.52 -3.20
N PHE A 43 4.64 3.38 -3.15
CA PHE A 43 5.26 2.10 -3.51
C PHE A 43 4.91 1.65 -4.93
N ASN A 44 3.73 2.01 -5.45
CA ASN A 44 3.37 1.75 -6.84
C ASN A 44 3.25 3.06 -7.64
N SER A 45 4.28 3.39 -8.41
CA SER A 45 4.36 4.64 -9.19
C SER A 45 3.57 4.62 -10.50
N ALA A 46 3.19 3.44 -11.00
CA ALA A 46 2.48 3.27 -12.28
C ALA A 46 1.00 2.86 -12.12
N GLY A 47 0.47 2.91 -10.89
CA GLY A 47 -0.88 2.44 -10.58
C GLY A 47 -0.94 0.95 -10.28
N ASP A 48 -1.96 0.59 -9.50
CA ASP A 48 -2.55 -0.74 -9.41
C ASP A 48 -1.58 -1.90 -9.18
N ALA A 49 -1.32 -2.20 -7.90
CA ALA A 49 -0.55 -3.38 -7.51
C ALA A 49 -1.46 -4.45 -6.88
N THR A 50 -1.30 -5.70 -7.31
CA THR A 50 -1.90 -6.86 -6.64
C THR A 50 -1.09 -7.25 -5.41
N SER A 51 0.24 -7.20 -5.53
CA SER A 51 1.21 -7.36 -4.45
C SER A 51 2.52 -6.66 -4.80
N ILE A 52 3.27 -6.24 -3.78
CA ILE A 52 4.53 -5.52 -3.94
C ILE A 52 5.45 -5.73 -2.74
N VAL A 53 6.73 -5.99 -3.00
CA VAL A 53 7.79 -5.93 -1.99
C VAL A 53 8.18 -4.47 -1.81
N VAL A 54 7.86 -3.87 -0.67
CA VAL A 54 8.17 -2.46 -0.37
C VAL A 54 9.51 -2.30 0.33
N LYS A 55 9.98 -3.36 1.00
CA LYS A 55 11.32 -3.47 1.59
C LYS A 55 11.77 -4.93 1.55
N ALA A 56 12.96 -5.22 1.04
CA ALA A 56 13.49 -6.58 0.90
C ALA A 56 14.49 -6.96 2.02
N SER A 57 14.41 -6.27 3.16
CA SER A 57 15.27 -6.47 4.32
C SER A 57 14.49 -6.22 5.61
N GLU A 58 15.05 -6.62 6.75
CA GLU A 58 14.50 -6.32 8.07
C GLU A 58 14.23 -4.82 8.27
N GLY A 59 13.21 -4.50 9.06
CA GLY A 59 12.84 -3.12 9.35
C GLY A 59 11.58 -2.98 10.21
N LEU A 60 11.20 -1.74 10.44
CA LEU A 60 9.97 -1.36 11.12
C LEU A 60 9.00 -0.75 10.12
N LEU A 61 7.78 -1.26 10.08
CA LEU A 61 6.70 -0.62 9.36
C LEU A 61 5.99 0.37 10.30
N ASP A 62 6.10 1.66 10.02
CA ASP A 62 5.50 2.69 10.88
C ASP A 62 4.06 2.98 10.47
N GLN A 63 3.82 3.12 9.17
CA GLN A 63 2.55 3.59 8.66
C GLN A 63 2.31 3.12 7.23
N ILE A 64 1.05 2.81 6.93
CA ILE A 64 0.57 2.56 5.58
C ILE A 64 -0.69 3.37 5.33
N LEU A 65 -0.76 3.96 4.14
CA LEU A 65 -1.97 4.42 3.52
C LEU A 65 -2.28 3.52 2.32
N VAL A 66 -3.51 3.03 2.28
CA VAL A 66 -4.04 2.26 1.15
C VAL A 66 -5.21 3.01 0.53
N PHE A 67 -5.40 2.82 -0.76
CA PHE A 67 -6.62 3.21 -1.45
C PHE A 67 -7.10 2.10 -2.38
N ASN A 68 -8.40 1.81 -2.33
CA ASN A 68 -9.07 0.84 -3.19
C ASN A 68 -9.67 1.57 -4.40
N ALA A 69 -9.03 1.45 -5.56
CA ALA A 69 -9.44 2.12 -6.79
C ALA A 69 -10.56 1.40 -7.54
N ASN A 70 -11.11 0.29 -7.01
CA ASN A 70 -12.28 -0.35 -7.62
C ASN A 70 -13.42 0.65 -7.81
N PRO A 71 -14.17 0.59 -8.92
CA PRO A 71 -15.40 1.33 -9.06
C PRO A 71 -16.41 0.87 -8.00
N ILE A 72 -17.37 1.74 -7.67
CA ILE A 72 -18.46 1.38 -6.76
C ILE A 72 -19.27 0.24 -7.40
N GLY A 73 -19.19 -0.96 -6.80
CA GLY A 73 -19.79 -2.19 -7.33
C GLY A 73 -18.83 -3.39 -7.21
N PRO A 74 -19.12 -4.52 -7.87
CA PRO A 74 -18.20 -5.66 -7.95
C PRO A 74 -16.85 -5.25 -8.57
N PRO A 75 -15.71 -5.74 -8.06
CA PRO A 75 -15.52 -6.87 -7.14
C PRO A 75 -15.66 -6.55 -5.64
N GLY A 76 -16.00 -5.30 -5.27
CA GLY A 76 -16.35 -4.93 -3.89
C GLY A 76 -15.15 -4.57 -3.00
N ASP A 77 -15.35 -4.73 -1.70
CA ASP A 77 -14.37 -4.41 -0.67
C ASP A 77 -13.09 -5.25 -0.84
N LEU A 78 -11.94 -4.66 -0.52
CA LEU A 78 -10.65 -5.33 -0.51
C LEU A 78 -10.01 -5.27 0.88
N PHE A 79 -9.05 -6.15 1.11
CA PHE A 79 -8.26 -6.20 2.33
C PHE A 79 -6.80 -5.90 2.00
N LEU A 80 -6.14 -5.09 2.83
CA LEU A 80 -4.69 -5.03 2.83
C LEU A 80 -4.17 -6.22 3.65
N HIS A 81 -3.32 -7.02 3.02
CA HIS A 81 -2.50 -8.03 3.67
C HIS A 81 -1.06 -7.54 3.73
N ILE A 82 -0.39 -7.75 4.86
CA ILE A 82 1.02 -7.46 5.08
C ILE A 82 1.72 -8.76 5.44
N PHE A 83 2.87 -9.00 4.82
CA PHE A 83 3.70 -10.18 5.06
C PHE A 83 5.12 -9.79 5.42
N ASP A 84 5.70 -10.52 6.37
CA ASP A 84 7.12 -10.51 6.73
C ASP A 84 7.91 -11.44 5.79
N LEU A 85 8.08 -11.01 4.55
CA LEU A 85 8.73 -11.78 3.48
C LEU A 85 9.61 -10.88 2.63
N ALA A 86 10.60 -11.47 1.96
CA ALA A 86 11.42 -10.77 0.95
C ALA A 86 10.97 -11.05 -0.50
N ALA A 87 9.87 -11.79 -0.68
CA ALA A 87 9.35 -12.20 -1.98
C ALA A 87 7.80 -12.19 -1.99
N LEU A 88 7.21 -12.11 -3.19
CA LEU A 88 5.75 -12.05 -3.33
C LEU A 88 5.09 -13.34 -2.83
N PRO A 89 4.06 -13.25 -1.96
CA PRO A 89 3.30 -14.40 -1.47
C PRO A 89 2.44 -15.02 -2.58
N ALA A 90 2.20 -16.33 -2.49
CA ALA A 90 1.26 -17.03 -3.34
C ALA A 90 -0.19 -16.92 -2.79
N ASN A 91 -1.18 -17.24 -3.63
CA ASN A 91 -2.55 -17.41 -3.15
C ASN A 91 -2.61 -18.52 -2.09
N GLY A 92 -3.43 -18.32 -1.06
CA GLY A 92 -3.54 -19.19 0.10
C GLY A 92 -2.57 -18.88 1.22
N THR A 93 -1.54 -18.05 1.00
CA THR A 93 -0.62 -17.64 2.08
C THR A 93 -1.37 -16.85 3.16
N VAL A 94 -1.12 -17.19 4.43
CA VAL A 94 -1.66 -16.49 5.60
C VAL A 94 -0.81 -15.23 5.84
N PRO A 95 -1.41 -14.04 5.98
CA PRO A 95 -0.68 -12.81 6.26
C PRO A 95 -0.30 -12.68 7.73
N ASP A 96 0.77 -11.94 7.99
CA ASP A 96 1.17 -11.55 9.35
C ASP A 96 0.24 -10.47 9.90
N PHE A 97 -0.33 -9.64 9.02
CA PHE A 97 -1.35 -8.66 9.38
C PHE A 97 -2.40 -8.51 8.27
N THR A 98 -3.67 -8.38 8.67
CA THR A 98 -4.80 -8.06 7.79
C THR A 98 -5.57 -6.85 8.29
N SER A 99 -5.88 -5.92 7.40
CA SER A 99 -6.73 -4.76 7.70
C SER A 99 -8.22 -5.13 7.85
N VAL A 100 -9.02 -4.15 8.27
CA VAL A 100 -10.47 -4.18 8.02
C VAL A 100 -10.77 -4.00 6.51
N PRO A 101 -11.97 -4.33 6.03
CA PRO A 101 -12.32 -4.13 4.63
C PRO A 101 -12.20 -2.65 4.22
N ILE A 102 -11.53 -2.40 3.10
CA ILE A 102 -11.46 -1.10 2.43
C ILE A 102 -12.48 -1.09 1.30
N ARG A 103 -13.51 -0.25 1.45
CA ARG A 103 -14.58 -0.09 0.47
C ARG A 103 -14.05 0.43 -0.87
N PRO A 104 -14.72 0.14 -2.01
CA PRO A 104 -14.41 0.76 -3.29
C PRO A 104 -14.38 2.29 -3.19
N GLN A 105 -13.41 2.91 -3.84
CA GLN A 105 -13.13 4.36 -3.75
C GLN A 105 -12.80 4.85 -2.31
N GLY A 106 -12.54 3.93 -1.38
CA GLY A 106 -12.18 4.21 -0.01
C GLY A 106 -10.67 4.20 0.21
N SER A 107 -10.23 4.95 1.22
CA SER A 107 -8.86 4.88 1.73
C SER A 107 -8.85 4.39 3.18
N GLN A 108 -7.71 3.83 3.57
CA GLN A 108 -7.45 3.48 4.96
C GLN A 108 -6.01 3.82 5.33
N GLY A 109 -5.84 4.59 6.39
CA GLY A 109 -4.56 4.78 7.07
C GLY A 109 -4.43 3.82 8.25
N ILE A 110 -3.27 3.18 8.38
CA ILE A 110 -2.92 2.30 9.48
C ILE A 110 -1.57 2.77 10.01
N SER A 111 -1.51 3.04 11.31
CA SER A 111 -0.28 3.44 12.02
C SER A 111 0.08 2.37 13.05
N PHE A 112 1.36 2.07 13.15
CA PHE A 112 1.93 1.15 14.12
C PHE A 112 2.87 1.95 15.02
N ASP A 113 2.60 1.98 16.33
CA ASP A 113 3.41 2.68 17.33
C ASP A 113 3.82 1.65 18.39
N PRO A 114 5.12 1.32 18.57
CA PRO A 114 6.30 2.01 18.02
C PRO A 114 6.67 1.67 16.57
N GLY A 115 5.96 0.75 15.92
CA GLY A 115 6.24 0.22 14.60
C GLY A 115 5.98 -1.29 14.58
N LEU A 116 5.59 -1.85 13.43
CA LEU A 116 5.42 -3.29 13.27
C LEU A 116 6.77 -3.90 12.83
N PRO A 117 7.44 -4.71 13.67
CA PRO A 117 8.72 -5.33 13.33
C PRO A 117 8.54 -6.41 12.27
N MET A 118 9.44 -6.37 11.28
CA MET A 118 9.51 -7.29 10.15
C MET A 118 10.95 -7.79 10.03
N ALA A 119 11.15 -9.10 10.18
CA ALA A 119 12.46 -9.72 10.28
C ALA A 119 13.11 -10.05 8.92
N THR A 120 12.30 -10.20 7.88
CA THR A 120 12.74 -10.62 6.55
C THR A 120 12.56 -9.51 5.53
N GLY A 121 11.41 -8.85 5.55
CA GLY A 121 11.03 -7.83 4.58
C GLY A 121 9.58 -7.42 4.75
N ILE A 122 9.11 -6.53 3.89
CA ILE A 122 7.76 -6.00 3.95
C ILE A 122 7.12 -6.19 2.58
N VAL A 123 6.09 -7.02 2.52
CA VAL A 123 5.29 -7.22 1.32
C VAL A 123 3.85 -6.81 1.60
N LEU A 124 3.30 -6.01 0.71
CA LEU A 124 1.91 -5.58 0.75
C LEU A 124 1.15 -6.31 -0.35
N ALA A 125 -0.06 -6.78 -0.07
CA ALA A 125 -0.92 -7.37 -1.08
C ALA A 125 -2.39 -6.97 -0.90
N ALA A 126 -3.07 -6.82 -2.03
CA ALA A 126 -4.50 -6.64 -2.11
C ALA A 126 -5.18 -8.02 -2.11
N SER A 127 -6.07 -8.27 -1.15
CA SER A 127 -6.79 -9.53 -1.04
C SER A 127 -8.31 -9.32 -1.14
N THR A 128 -9.00 -10.25 -1.79
CA THR A 128 -10.48 -10.32 -1.79
C THR A 128 -11.02 -11.13 -0.61
N THR A 129 -10.14 -11.83 0.11
CA THR A 129 -10.51 -12.66 1.27
C THR A 129 -9.72 -12.23 2.50
N ARG A 130 -10.38 -12.24 3.66
CA ARG A 130 -9.79 -11.73 4.92
C ARG A 130 -8.69 -12.63 5.52
N THR A 131 -8.85 -13.95 5.44
CA THR A 131 -8.04 -14.88 6.26
C THR A 131 -6.77 -15.35 5.55
N THR A 132 -6.87 -15.61 4.25
CA THR A 132 -5.76 -16.05 3.39
C THR A 132 -5.70 -15.13 2.19
N LEU A 133 -4.51 -15.00 1.58
CA LEU A 133 -4.38 -14.20 0.38
C LEU A 133 -5.17 -14.81 -0.77
N THR A 134 -6.12 -14.04 -1.29
CA THR A 134 -6.67 -14.25 -2.62
C THR A 134 -6.41 -12.97 -3.39
N LEU A 135 -5.33 -12.96 -4.17
CA LEU A 135 -4.87 -11.81 -4.92
C LEU A 135 -6.03 -11.17 -5.66
N ALA A 136 -6.27 -9.90 -5.36
CA ALA A 136 -7.23 -9.09 -6.08
C ALA A 136 -6.70 -8.77 -7.49
N GLY A 137 -7.57 -8.18 -8.31
CA GLY A 137 -7.10 -7.46 -9.49
C GLY A 137 -6.15 -6.32 -9.09
N ALA A 138 -5.35 -5.86 -10.05
CA ALA A 138 -4.47 -4.71 -9.86
C ALA A 138 -5.35 -3.45 -9.71
N VAL A 139 -5.68 -3.06 -8.49
CA VAL A 139 -6.60 -1.93 -8.20
C VAL A 139 -6.32 -1.21 -6.88
N MET A 140 -5.27 -1.62 -6.14
CA MET A 140 -4.91 -0.96 -4.87
C MET A 140 -3.66 -0.12 -5.02
N TRP A 141 -3.68 1.02 -4.34
CA TRP A 141 -2.57 1.95 -4.26
C TRP A 141 -2.02 1.95 -2.85
N PHE A 142 -0.69 1.93 -2.75
CA PHE A 142 0.02 1.82 -1.47
C PHE A 142 1.01 2.97 -1.32
N ALA A 143 0.94 3.62 -0.18
CA ALA A 143 1.97 4.54 0.28
C ALA A 143 2.26 4.26 1.76
N GLY A 144 3.43 4.62 2.24
CA GLY A 144 3.77 4.38 3.63
C GLY A 144 5.14 4.88 4.02
N ARG A 145 5.50 4.56 5.26
CA ARG A 145 6.82 4.82 5.84
C ARG A 145 7.31 3.58 6.56
N PHE A 146 8.60 3.30 6.39
CA PHE A 146 9.32 2.25 7.08
C PHE A 146 10.70 2.76 7.51
N ASN A 147 11.25 2.18 8.58
CA ASN A 147 12.62 2.42 9.04
C ASN A 147 13.46 1.14 8.88
#